data_AF-A0A3R9W2E3-F1
#
_entry.id   AF-A0A3R9W2E3-F1
#
_cell.length_a   1.000
_cell.length_b   1.000
_cell.length_c   1.000
_cell.angle_alpha   90.00
_cell.angle_beta   90.00
_cell.angle_gamma   90.00
#
_symmetry.space_group_name_H-M   'P 1'
#
loop_
_entity.id
_entity.type
_entity.pdbx_description
1 polymer ?
#
loop_
_entity_poly.entity_id
_entity_poly.type
_entity_poly.pdbx_seq_one_letter_code
_entity_poly.pdbx_strand_id
1 'polypeptide(L)'
;MGAWPGTGPGPDRVLVRTGLAAVATAVVAYLFPFFPAPARPPDTGVLPRAAAAPPVVAGRAPAHSPPVSLHVPGHLRPTPVDPVTADAAGVMAVPESPAKLGWWALGAPPGAAHGTVLLAGHLDSAAEGAGPFEALHDVPMGARAQVTTADGARHTYRITARRTHAKKALPRDLFTPRGTARLALVTCAGDFDPDAHAYAENLVLYGEPVR
;
A
#
# COMPACT_ATOMS: atom_id res chain seq x y z
N MET A 1 -63.05 65.18 3.30
CA MET A 1 -62.81 65.52 1.88
C MET A 1 -61.94 64.43 1.29
N GLY A 2 -62.49 63.59 0.42
CA GLY A 2 -61.76 62.50 -0.24
C GLY A 2 -62.74 61.59 -0.97
N ALA A 3 -62.73 61.66 -2.30
CA ALA A 3 -63.77 61.21 -3.22
C ALA A 3 -63.68 59.71 -3.60
N TRP A 4 -64.82 59.18 -4.09
CA TRP A 4 -64.98 58.00 -4.95
C TRP A 4 -65.42 58.48 -6.36
N PRO A 5 -65.55 57.64 -7.40
CA PRO A 5 -64.66 56.61 -7.95
C PRO A 5 -64.43 56.80 -9.47
N GLY A 6 -63.54 56.00 -10.08
CA GLY A 6 -63.32 55.95 -11.54
C GLY A 6 -63.27 54.52 -12.06
N THR A 7 -64.00 54.28 -13.15
CA THR A 7 -64.45 53.00 -13.73
C THR A 7 -63.56 52.45 -14.86
N GLY A 8 -63.37 51.13 -14.89
CA GLY A 8 -63.48 50.28 -16.11
C GLY A 8 -62.28 50.16 -17.09
N PRO A 9 -62.33 49.20 -18.04
CA PRO A 9 -61.58 47.94 -17.95
C PRO A 9 -60.62 47.68 -19.13
N GLY A 10 -59.66 46.76 -18.93
CA GLY A 10 -58.85 46.18 -19.99
C GLY A 10 -58.56 44.71 -19.66
N PRO A 11 -58.90 43.75 -20.54
CA PRO A 11 -58.77 42.34 -20.25
C PRO A 11 -57.34 41.86 -20.56
N ASP A 12 -56.96 40.77 -19.92
CA ASP A 12 -56.46 39.57 -20.58
C ASP A 12 -55.29 38.89 -19.87
N ARG A 13 -55.53 37.59 -19.70
CA ARG A 13 -54.54 36.50 -19.67
C ARG A 13 -53.84 36.25 -18.34
N VAL A 14 -54.59 35.50 -17.53
CA VAL A 14 -54.15 34.22 -16.97
C VAL A 14 -52.90 33.68 -17.66
N LEU A 15 -51.81 33.57 -16.92
CA LEU A 15 -50.83 32.51 -17.10
C LEU A 15 -50.47 31.97 -15.73
N VAL A 16 -51.31 31.05 -15.27
CA VAL A 16 -50.92 30.02 -14.31
C VAL A 16 -49.75 29.27 -14.94
N ARG A 17 -48.53 29.55 -14.49
CA ARG A 17 -47.37 28.69 -14.75
C ARG A 17 -47.40 27.53 -13.76
N THR A 18 -48.29 26.57 -14.00
CA THR A 18 -48.10 25.20 -13.53
C THR A 18 -47.09 24.54 -14.48
N GLY A 19 -45.81 24.64 -14.15
CA GLY A 19 -44.75 23.86 -14.78
C GLY A 19 -44.33 22.73 -13.86
N LEU A 20 -44.90 21.54 -14.06
CA LEU A 20 -44.34 20.29 -13.56
C LEU A 20 -42.92 20.15 -14.14
N ALA A 21 -41.89 20.23 -13.31
CA ALA A 21 -40.56 19.74 -13.64
C ALA A 21 -40.20 18.65 -12.63
N ALA A 22 -40.95 17.54 -12.69
CA ALA A 22 -40.57 16.29 -12.09
C ALA A 22 -40.19 15.32 -13.21
N VAL A 23 -39.14 14.54 -12.96
CA VAL A 23 -38.64 13.40 -13.75
C VAL A 23 -37.59 13.74 -14.82
N ALA A 24 -36.34 13.91 -14.37
CA ALA A 24 -35.15 13.67 -15.19
C ALA A 24 -33.97 13.12 -14.35
N THR A 25 -34.24 12.25 -13.39
CA THR A 25 -33.22 11.67 -12.48
C THR A 25 -33.29 10.14 -12.45
N ALA A 26 -33.35 9.48 -13.61
CA ALA A 26 -33.36 8.00 -13.63
C ALA A 26 -32.63 7.33 -14.80
N VAL A 27 -31.81 8.03 -15.60
CA VAL A 27 -31.11 7.40 -16.75
C VAL A 27 -29.62 7.77 -16.85
N VAL A 28 -28.94 8.03 -15.73
CA VAL A 28 -27.46 8.20 -15.73
C VAL A 28 -26.75 7.04 -15.01
N ALA A 29 -27.48 6.16 -14.32
CA ALA A 29 -26.92 5.00 -13.64
C ALA A 29 -26.58 3.82 -14.56
N TYR A 30 -26.88 3.90 -15.87
CA TYR A 30 -26.69 2.79 -16.82
C TYR A 30 -25.49 2.94 -17.77
N LEU A 31 -24.65 3.96 -17.58
CA LEU A 31 -23.45 4.21 -18.40
C LEU A 31 -22.16 4.32 -17.58
N PHE A 32 -22.17 3.93 -16.31
CA PHE A 32 -20.92 3.55 -15.65
C PHE A 32 -20.65 2.10 -16.06
N PRO A 33 -19.71 1.82 -16.97
CA PRO A 33 -19.20 0.47 -17.06
C PRO A 33 -18.77 0.08 -15.65
N PHE A 34 -19.22 -1.09 -15.19
CA PHE A 34 -18.57 -1.80 -14.10
C PHE A 34 -17.09 -1.84 -14.47
N PHE A 35 -16.29 -0.90 -13.96
CA PHE A 35 -14.86 -1.04 -14.02
C PHE A 35 -14.59 -2.26 -13.15
N PRO A 36 -14.14 -3.39 -13.72
CA PRO A 36 -13.74 -4.50 -12.89
C PRO A 36 -12.68 -3.96 -11.93
N ALA A 37 -12.87 -4.22 -10.62
CA ALA A 37 -11.83 -3.94 -9.65
C ALA A 37 -10.51 -4.52 -10.19
N PRO A 38 -9.37 -3.79 -10.06
CA PRO A 38 -8.09 -4.29 -10.54
C PRO A 38 -7.88 -5.71 -10.01
N ALA A 39 -7.70 -6.66 -10.93
CA ALA A 39 -7.69 -8.07 -10.58
C ALA A 39 -6.61 -8.35 -9.54
N ARG A 40 -7.01 -8.94 -8.40
CA ARG A 40 -6.07 -9.37 -7.36
C ARG A 40 -4.98 -10.23 -7.99
N PRO A 41 -3.69 -9.86 -7.88
CA PRO A 41 -2.64 -10.70 -8.41
C PRO A 41 -2.64 -12.05 -7.68
N PRO A 42 -2.60 -13.19 -8.39
CA PRO A 42 -2.68 -14.49 -7.74
C PRO A 42 -1.43 -14.75 -6.90
N ASP A 43 -1.64 -15.43 -5.77
CA ASP A 43 -0.56 -16.01 -4.97
C ASP A 43 0.30 -16.93 -5.84
N THR A 44 1.62 -16.77 -5.73
CA THR A 44 2.55 -17.53 -6.57
C THR A 44 3.92 -17.70 -5.92
N GLY A 45 4.70 -18.63 -6.44
CA GLY A 45 6.08 -18.86 -6.00
C GLY A 45 6.21 -19.57 -4.65
N VAL A 46 7.45 -19.73 -4.22
CA VAL A 46 7.85 -20.55 -3.06
C VAL A 46 8.42 -19.63 -1.99
N LEU A 47 7.88 -19.73 -0.77
CA LEU A 47 8.36 -18.94 0.36
C LEU A 47 9.84 -19.28 0.65
N PRO A 48 10.67 -18.28 1.00
CA PRO A 48 12.04 -18.53 1.44
C PRO A 48 12.06 -19.55 2.58
N ARG A 49 12.84 -20.62 2.40
CA ARG A 49 13.08 -21.64 3.43
C ARG A 49 14.46 -21.41 4.04
N ALA A 50 14.61 -21.76 5.31
CA ALA A 50 15.91 -21.77 5.95
C ALA A 50 16.86 -22.66 5.13
N ALA A 51 17.88 -22.03 4.53
CA ALA A 51 19.01 -22.77 4.00
C ALA A 51 19.74 -23.44 5.18
N ALA A 52 20.30 -24.63 4.96
CA ALA A 52 21.19 -25.24 5.94
C ALA A 52 22.31 -24.24 6.27
N ALA A 53 22.47 -23.91 7.55
CA ALA A 53 23.48 -22.95 7.98
C ALA A 53 24.88 -23.53 7.69
N PRO A 54 25.78 -22.78 7.03
CA PRO A 54 27.20 -23.16 7.04
C PRO A 54 27.73 -23.11 8.48
N PRO A 55 28.77 -23.91 8.82
CA PRO A 55 29.35 -23.93 10.16
C PRO A 55 29.78 -22.51 10.57
N VAL A 56 29.34 -22.09 11.75
CA VAL A 56 29.61 -20.75 12.28
C VAL A 56 31.09 -20.69 12.68
N VAL A 57 31.89 -19.95 11.92
CA VAL A 57 33.20 -19.51 12.42
C VAL A 57 32.92 -18.42 13.44
N ALA A 58 33.35 -18.60 14.68
CA ALA A 58 33.18 -17.62 15.76
C ALA A 58 34.02 -16.36 15.46
N GLY A 59 33.49 -15.50 14.60
CA GLY A 59 33.95 -14.15 14.35
C GLY A 59 32.97 -13.14 14.96
N ARG A 60 33.44 -11.94 15.28
CA ARG A 60 32.60 -10.82 15.70
C ARG A 60 31.51 -10.60 14.65
N ALA A 61 30.24 -10.74 15.04
CA ALA A 61 29.13 -10.44 14.15
C ALA A 61 29.31 -9.01 13.60
N PRO A 62 29.25 -8.81 12.27
CA PRO A 62 29.40 -7.47 11.70
C PRO A 62 28.31 -6.55 12.28
N ALA A 63 28.69 -5.30 12.57
CA ALA A 63 27.72 -4.28 12.92
C ALA A 63 26.86 -4.04 11.68
N HIS A 64 25.55 -4.30 11.78
CA HIS A 64 24.64 -4.11 10.66
C HIS A 64 24.15 -2.66 10.61
N SER A 65 24.24 -2.04 9.43
CA SER A 65 23.72 -0.69 9.20
C SER A 65 22.23 -0.70 8.82
N PRO A 66 21.45 0.32 9.22
CA PRO A 66 20.04 0.40 8.88
C PRO A 66 19.85 0.62 7.37
N PRO A 67 18.74 0.12 6.78
CA PRO A 67 18.37 0.44 5.41
C PRO A 67 17.98 1.90 5.28
N VAL A 68 18.39 2.53 4.18
CA VAL A 68 18.04 3.92 3.84
C VAL A 68 17.38 4.03 2.48
N SER A 69 17.47 3.00 1.63
CA SER A 69 16.78 2.98 0.35
C SER A 69 16.44 1.57 -0.12
N LEU A 70 15.28 1.43 -0.77
CA LEU A 70 14.90 0.25 -1.55
C LEU A 70 14.79 0.61 -3.03
N HIS A 71 15.27 -0.28 -3.90
CA HIS A 71 15.18 -0.17 -5.35
C HIS A 71 14.82 -1.52 -5.96
N VAL A 72 13.85 -1.56 -6.87
CA VAL A 72 13.51 -2.74 -7.67
C VAL A 72 13.59 -2.33 -9.14
N PRO A 73 14.67 -2.66 -9.88
CA PRO A 73 14.85 -2.23 -11.25
C PRO A 73 13.63 -2.52 -12.12
N GLY A 74 13.13 -1.51 -12.83
CA GLY A 74 11.96 -1.61 -13.71
C GLY A 74 10.60 -1.46 -13.01
N HIS A 75 10.55 -1.48 -11.68
CA HIS A 75 9.27 -1.46 -10.92
C HIS A 75 9.24 -0.38 -9.84
N LEU A 76 10.31 -0.23 -9.07
CA LEU A 76 10.40 0.74 -7.97
C LEU A 76 11.71 1.51 -8.10
N ARG A 77 11.63 2.82 -8.32
CA ARG A 77 12.80 3.73 -8.28
C ARG A 77 13.41 3.72 -6.87
N PRO A 78 14.65 4.19 -6.66
CA PRO A 78 15.21 4.29 -5.32
C PRO A 78 14.29 5.12 -4.40
N THR A 79 13.69 4.46 -3.41
CA THR A 79 12.74 5.05 -2.48
C THR A 79 13.37 5.14 -1.09
N PRO A 80 13.26 6.28 -0.38
CA PRO A 80 13.78 6.42 0.98
C PRO A 80 13.11 5.46 1.96
N VAL A 81 13.90 4.98 2.92
CA VAL A 81 13.45 4.09 4.00
C VAL A 81 13.76 4.75 5.34
N ASP A 82 12.72 4.92 6.17
CA ASP A 82 12.83 5.39 7.54
C ASP A 82 12.68 4.22 8.52
N PRO A 83 13.41 4.20 9.64
CA PRO A 83 13.18 3.22 10.70
C PRO A 83 11.84 3.48 11.38
N VAL A 84 11.07 2.42 11.61
CA VAL A 84 9.77 2.47 12.29
C VAL A 84 9.69 1.41 13.38
N THR A 85 8.82 1.66 14.36
CA THR A 85 8.47 0.72 15.42
C THR A 85 6.94 0.57 15.46
N ALA A 86 6.40 -0.03 16.52
CA ALA A 86 4.96 -0.12 16.68
C ALA A 86 4.37 1.26 17.02
N ASP A 87 3.21 1.57 16.48
CA ASP A 87 2.39 2.69 16.91
C ASP A 87 1.73 2.41 18.28
N ALA A 88 0.91 3.36 18.76
CA ALA A 88 0.19 3.23 20.02
C ALA A 88 -0.81 2.05 20.04
N ALA A 89 -1.23 1.55 18.89
CA ALA A 89 -2.11 0.39 18.75
C ALA A 89 -1.33 -0.93 18.65
N GLY A 90 0.00 -0.91 18.72
CA GLY A 90 0.84 -2.10 18.64
C GLY A 90 1.03 -2.63 17.21
N VAL A 91 0.66 -1.84 16.19
CA VAL A 91 0.82 -2.18 14.78
C VAL A 91 2.08 -1.50 14.25
N MET A 92 2.77 -2.11 13.29
CA MET A 92 3.92 -1.44 12.64
C MET A 92 3.49 -0.11 12.04
N ALA A 93 4.14 0.96 12.49
CA ALA A 93 3.94 2.28 11.92
C ALA A 93 4.44 2.32 10.48
N VAL A 94 3.80 3.15 9.64
CA VAL A 94 4.27 3.49 8.30
C VAL A 94 4.56 4.98 8.30
N PRO A 95 5.60 5.48 7.61
CA PRO A 95 5.89 6.91 7.57
C PRO A 95 4.68 7.75 7.13
N GLU A 96 4.53 8.94 7.70
CA GLU A 96 3.45 9.87 7.37
C GLU A 96 3.50 10.30 5.90
N SER A 97 4.71 10.52 5.38
CA SER A 97 4.91 10.79 3.96
C SER A 97 4.66 9.51 3.14
N PRO A 98 3.69 9.52 2.22
CA PRO A 98 3.38 8.34 1.41
C PRO A 98 4.52 7.98 0.44
N ALA A 99 5.40 8.93 0.13
CA ALA A 99 6.58 8.73 -0.70
C ALA A 99 7.72 7.93 -0.03
N LYS A 100 7.59 7.57 1.26
CA LYS A 100 8.61 6.86 2.03
C LYS A 100 8.16 5.47 2.46
N LEU A 101 9.15 4.62 2.73
CA LEU A 101 8.95 3.27 3.25
C LEU A 101 9.35 3.21 4.73
N GLY A 102 8.68 2.37 5.50
CA GLY A 102 9.04 2.05 6.87
C GLY A 102 9.79 0.73 6.96
N TRP A 103 10.94 0.68 7.63
CA TRP A 103 11.61 -0.56 8.02
C TRP A 103 11.34 -0.90 9.48
N TRP A 104 10.88 -2.13 9.76
CA TRP A 104 10.67 -2.61 11.12
C TRP A 104 12.00 -2.77 11.86
N ALA A 105 12.35 -1.77 12.68
CA ALA A 105 13.67 -1.66 13.30
C ALA A 105 13.95 -2.75 14.37
N LEU A 106 12.92 -3.44 14.85
CA LEU A 106 13.04 -4.58 15.78
C LEU A 106 13.19 -5.93 15.05
N GLY A 107 13.19 -5.92 13.71
CA GLY A 107 13.40 -7.09 12.85
C GLY A 107 14.87 -7.36 12.55
N ALA A 108 15.11 -8.14 11.50
CA ALA A 108 16.47 -8.33 11.01
C ALA A 108 16.93 -7.11 10.20
N PRO A 109 18.18 -6.67 10.37
CA PRO A 109 18.78 -5.69 9.47
C PRO A 109 19.20 -6.35 8.14
N PRO A 110 19.38 -5.56 7.06
CA PRO A 110 19.90 -6.07 5.80
C PRO A 110 21.24 -6.81 5.97
N GLY A 111 21.38 -7.94 5.28
CA GLY A 111 22.58 -8.77 5.35
C GLY A 111 22.68 -9.68 6.59
N ALA A 112 21.71 -9.67 7.49
CA ALA A 112 21.65 -10.63 8.58
C ALA A 112 21.53 -12.07 8.05
N ALA A 113 22.23 -12.99 8.72
CA ALA A 113 22.18 -14.42 8.39
C ALA A 113 20.84 -15.08 8.76
N HIS A 114 20.00 -14.41 9.55
CA HIS A 114 18.73 -14.90 10.07
C HIS A 114 17.70 -13.76 10.18
N GLY A 115 16.43 -14.14 10.17
CA GLY A 115 15.30 -13.23 10.41
C GLY A 115 14.78 -12.50 9.18
N THR A 116 13.78 -11.65 9.41
CA THR A 116 13.06 -10.96 8.34
C THR A 116 13.46 -9.49 8.30
N VAL A 117 13.95 -9.04 7.15
CA VAL A 117 14.04 -7.62 6.80
C VAL A 117 12.65 -7.22 6.31
N LEU A 118 11.89 -6.52 7.15
CA LEU A 118 10.49 -6.17 6.87
C LEU A 118 10.38 -4.69 6.51
N LEU A 119 9.93 -4.41 5.29
CA LEU A 119 9.64 -3.06 4.79
C LEU A 119 8.14 -2.95 4.47
N ALA A 120 7.53 -1.87 4.90
CA ALA A 120 6.15 -1.52 4.60
C ALA A 120 6.07 -0.18 3.86
N GLY A 121 5.09 -0.03 2.97
CA GLY A 121 4.90 1.19 2.20
C GLY A 121 3.46 1.33 1.75
N HIS A 122 3.05 2.58 1.52
CA HIS A 122 1.70 2.92 1.09
C HIS A 122 1.40 2.38 -0.31
N LEU A 123 0.19 1.84 -0.47
CA LEU A 123 -0.38 1.52 -1.78
C LEU A 123 -0.73 2.82 -2.50
N ASP A 124 -1.43 3.72 -1.82
CA ASP A 124 -1.82 5.02 -2.34
C ASP A 124 -2.11 6.00 -1.19
N SER A 125 -2.47 7.23 -1.55
CA SER A 125 -3.00 8.23 -0.65
C SER A 125 -3.99 9.14 -1.37
N ALA A 126 -4.92 9.72 -0.62
CA ALA A 126 -5.87 10.68 -1.18
C ALA A 126 -5.19 11.97 -1.70
N ALA A 127 -4.04 12.35 -1.12
CA ALA A 127 -3.34 13.58 -1.45
C ALA A 127 -2.41 13.44 -2.67
N GLU A 128 -1.71 12.31 -2.79
CA GLU A 128 -0.63 12.12 -3.77
C GLU A 128 -0.93 11.03 -4.81
N GLY A 129 -2.05 10.31 -4.68
CA GLY A 129 -2.40 9.19 -5.55
C GLY A 129 -1.56 7.95 -5.23
N ALA A 130 -1.19 7.19 -6.26
CA ALA A 130 -0.44 5.94 -6.11
C ALA A 130 0.87 6.14 -5.31
N GLY A 131 1.05 5.30 -4.30
CA GLY A 131 2.23 5.26 -3.46
C GLY A 131 3.32 4.38 -4.07
N PRO A 132 4.56 4.42 -3.53
CA PRO A 132 5.69 3.67 -4.07
C PRO A 132 5.44 2.16 -4.14
N PHE A 133 4.67 1.60 -3.20
CA PHE A 133 4.44 0.16 -3.13
C PHE A 133 3.24 -0.34 -3.94
N GLU A 134 2.52 0.56 -4.64
CA GLU A 134 1.60 0.14 -5.71
C GLU A 134 2.31 -0.78 -6.72
N ALA A 135 3.56 -0.46 -7.05
CA ALA A 135 4.42 -1.24 -7.93
C ALA A 135 4.57 -2.73 -7.52
N LEU A 136 4.37 -3.09 -6.24
CA LEU A 136 4.49 -4.48 -5.79
C LEU A 136 3.47 -5.42 -6.45
N HIS A 137 2.35 -4.89 -6.94
CA HIS A 137 1.35 -5.67 -7.67
C HIS A 137 1.92 -6.29 -8.95
N ASP A 138 2.89 -5.60 -9.57
CA ASP A 138 3.45 -5.93 -10.88
C ASP A 138 4.86 -6.51 -10.82
N VAL A 139 5.49 -6.59 -9.64
CA VAL A 139 6.84 -7.16 -9.50
C VAL A 139 6.80 -8.67 -9.80
N PRO A 140 7.55 -9.16 -10.81
CA PRO A 140 7.55 -10.57 -11.17
C PRO A 140 8.40 -11.39 -10.19
N MET A 141 8.09 -12.69 -10.10
CA MET A 141 8.99 -13.64 -9.43
C MET A 141 10.34 -13.66 -10.17
N GLY A 142 11.44 -13.73 -9.42
CA GLY A 142 12.80 -13.62 -9.93
C GLY A 142 13.34 -12.19 -9.96
N ALA A 143 12.50 -11.16 -9.78
CA ALA A 143 12.95 -9.76 -9.71
C ALA A 143 13.96 -9.56 -8.57
N ARG A 144 14.87 -8.60 -8.76
CA ARG A 144 15.89 -8.25 -7.76
C ARG A 144 15.47 -7.02 -6.97
N ALA A 145 15.29 -7.17 -5.67
CA ALA A 145 15.13 -6.07 -4.74
C ALA A 145 16.49 -5.72 -4.13
N GLN A 146 16.88 -4.46 -4.20
CA GLN A 146 18.16 -3.95 -3.71
C GLN A 146 17.90 -3.02 -2.53
N VAL A 147 18.37 -3.43 -1.35
CA VAL A 147 18.30 -2.62 -0.13
C VAL A 147 19.67 -2.00 0.09
N THR A 148 19.73 -0.67 0.08
CA THR A 148 20.95 0.08 0.39
C THR A 148 20.93 0.52 1.84
N THR A 149 22.02 0.28 2.55
CA THR A 149 22.19 0.63 3.97
C THR A 149 22.96 1.94 4.13
N ALA A 150 22.90 2.52 5.33
CA ALA A 150 23.49 3.84 5.63
C ALA A 150 25.02 3.90 5.44
N ASP A 151 25.71 2.76 5.50
CA ASP A 151 27.14 2.60 5.19
C ASP A 151 27.44 2.48 3.68
N GLY A 152 26.41 2.55 2.83
CA GLY A 152 26.51 2.43 1.38
C GLY A 152 26.52 1.00 0.86
N ALA A 153 26.48 -0.02 1.73
CA ALA A 153 26.39 -1.41 1.28
C ALA A 153 25.04 -1.70 0.60
N ARG A 154 25.06 -2.62 -0.37
CA ARG A 154 23.87 -3.04 -1.12
C ARG A 154 23.60 -4.52 -0.92
N HIS A 155 22.46 -4.82 -0.33
CA HIS A 155 21.98 -6.18 -0.11
C HIS A 155 20.91 -6.52 -1.16
N THR A 156 21.17 -7.56 -1.95
CA THR A 156 20.25 -7.98 -3.01
C THR A 156 19.44 -9.18 -2.58
N TYR A 157 18.14 -9.13 -2.84
CA TYR A 157 17.20 -10.21 -2.64
C TYR A 157 16.53 -10.57 -3.95
N ARG A 158 16.30 -11.84 -4.20
CA ARG A 158 15.48 -12.32 -5.31
C ARG A 158 14.07 -12.54 -4.80
N ILE A 159 13.07 -11.92 -5.43
CA ILE A 159 11.66 -12.15 -5.11
C ILE A 159 11.27 -13.57 -5.53
N THR A 160 10.75 -14.36 -4.60
CA THR A 160 10.44 -15.78 -4.83
C THR A 160 9.01 -16.17 -4.53
N ALA A 161 8.27 -15.35 -3.78
CA ALA A 161 6.86 -15.58 -3.54
C ALA A 161 6.07 -14.29 -3.40
N ARG A 162 4.78 -14.40 -3.70
CA ARG A 162 3.75 -13.39 -3.47
C ARG A 162 2.60 -14.04 -2.71
N ARG A 163 2.16 -13.43 -1.62
CA ARG A 163 0.97 -13.86 -0.85
C ARG A 163 0.10 -12.66 -0.53
N THR A 164 -1.21 -12.83 -0.65
CA THR A 164 -2.21 -11.88 -0.14
C THR A 164 -2.79 -12.42 1.16
N HIS A 165 -2.85 -11.56 2.18
CA HIS A 165 -3.39 -11.89 3.49
C HIS A 165 -4.48 -10.90 3.85
N ALA A 166 -5.58 -11.36 4.45
CA ALA A 166 -6.49 -10.45 5.12
C ALA A 166 -5.72 -9.58 6.12
N LYS A 167 -6.08 -8.30 6.28
CA LYS A 167 -5.31 -7.33 7.08
C LYS A 167 -5.08 -7.82 8.52
N LYS A 168 -6.08 -8.48 9.11
CA LYS A 168 -6.04 -9.07 10.45
C LYS A 168 -5.27 -10.41 10.55
N ALA A 169 -4.89 -10.99 9.42
CA ALA A 169 -4.22 -12.29 9.30
C ALA A 169 -2.79 -12.16 8.74
N LEU A 170 -2.21 -10.95 8.76
CA LEU A 170 -0.81 -10.76 8.38
C LEU A 170 0.09 -11.65 9.26
N PRO A 171 0.98 -12.49 8.68
CA PRO A 171 1.77 -13.44 9.45
C PRO A 171 2.67 -12.75 10.49
N ARG A 172 2.54 -13.16 11.76
CA ARG A 172 3.32 -12.57 12.87
C ARG A 172 4.81 -12.90 12.80
N ASP A 173 5.17 -13.97 12.10
CA ASP A 173 6.56 -14.39 11.87
C ASP A 173 7.31 -13.46 10.89
N LEU A 174 6.67 -12.43 10.34
CA LEU A 174 7.34 -11.34 9.63
C LEU A 174 8.09 -10.39 10.58
N PHE A 175 7.63 -10.27 11.83
CA PHE A 175 8.14 -9.31 12.82
C PHE A 175 9.22 -9.93 13.71
N THR A 176 10.29 -10.46 13.12
CA THR A 176 11.30 -11.24 13.86
C THR A 176 12.74 -10.99 13.37
N PRO A 177 13.70 -10.87 14.30
CA PRO A 177 15.13 -10.91 13.97
C PRO A 177 15.70 -12.34 13.87
N ARG A 178 14.87 -13.37 14.03
CA ARG A 178 15.27 -14.79 14.07
C ARG A 178 14.60 -15.61 12.97
N GLY A 179 15.19 -16.78 12.65
CA GLY A 179 14.63 -17.73 11.68
C GLY A 179 15.26 -17.61 10.30
N THR A 180 14.50 -17.98 9.26
CA THR A 180 14.96 -17.90 7.86
C THR A 180 15.34 -16.46 7.49
N ALA A 181 16.53 -16.25 6.94
CA ALA A 181 16.91 -14.98 6.33
C ALA A 181 16.03 -14.69 5.11
N ARG A 182 15.24 -13.62 5.17
CA ARG A 182 14.35 -13.22 4.07
C ARG A 182 14.05 -11.73 4.08
N LEU A 183 13.67 -11.21 2.93
CA LEU A 183 13.03 -9.91 2.75
C LEU A 183 11.51 -10.12 2.73
N ALA A 184 10.76 -9.21 3.35
CA ALA A 184 9.32 -9.09 3.21
C ALA A 184 8.98 -7.63 2.86
N LEU A 185 8.33 -7.42 1.72
CA LEU A 185 7.82 -6.13 1.28
C LEU A 185 6.29 -6.17 1.40
N VAL A 186 5.71 -5.26 2.18
CA VAL A 186 4.29 -5.29 2.55
C VAL A 186 3.60 -4.01 2.12
N THR A 187 2.47 -4.14 1.44
CA THR A 187 1.58 -3.02 1.11
C THR A 187 0.12 -3.40 1.30
N CYS A 188 -0.75 -2.39 1.35
CA CYS A 188 -2.20 -2.58 1.36
C CYS A 188 -2.68 -3.21 0.05
N ALA A 189 -3.76 -3.99 0.08
CA ALA A 189 -4.36 -4.60 -1.09
C ALA A 189 -5.84 -4.92 -0.86
N GLY A 190 -6.52 -5.37 -1.92
CA GLY A 190 -7.93 -5.72 -1.88
C GLY A 190 -8.83 -4.49 -1.89
N ASP A 191 -10.12 -4.68 -1.56
CA ASP A 191 -11.09 -3.60 -1.60
C ASP A 191 -10.83 -2.58 -0.49
N PHE A 192 -11.05 -1.30 -0.82
CA PHE A 192 -11.02 -0.21 0.13
C PHE A 192 -12.37 -0.08 0.83
N ASP A 193 -12.37 -0.17 2.16
CA ASP A 193 -13.52 0.13 3.00
C ASP A 193 -13.51 1.64 3.31
N PRO A 194 -14.47 2.44 2.78
CA PRO A 194 -14.52 3.88 3.01
C PRO A 194 -14.94 4.25 4.43
N ASP A 195 -15.69 3.40 5.13
CA ASP A 195 -16.10 3.67 6.51
C ASP A 195 -14.92 3.45 7.45
N ALA A 196 -14.18 2.35 7.25
CA ALA A 196 -12.98 2.04 8.02
C ALA A 196 -11.71 2.79 7.55
N HIS A 197 -11.79 3.50 6.43
CA HIS A 197 -10.65 4.15 5.74
C HIS A 197 -9.45 3.20 5.58
N ALA A 198 -9.74 1.95 5.18
CA ALA A 198 -8.75 0.89 5.20
C ALA A 198 -8.98 -0.14 4.09
N TYR A 199 -7.87 -0.56 3.49
CA TYR A 199 -7.84 -1.75 2.66
C TYR A 199 -8.07 -3.03 3.47
N ALA A 200 -8.81 -3.98 2.89
CA ALA A 200 -9.17 -5.23 3.53
C ALA A 200 -7.99 -6.21 3.70
N GLU A 201 -6.94 -6.07 2.89
CA GLU A 201 -5.85 -7.03 2.78
C GLU A 201 -4.46 -6.37 2.75
N ASN A 202 -3.43 -7.21 2.87
CA ASN A 202 -2.05 -6.88 2.61
C ASN A 202 -1.50 -7.79 1.52
N LEU A 203 -0.77 -7.22 0.56
CA LEU A 203 0.08 -7.94 -0.36
C LEU A 203 1.48 -8.03 0.22
N VAL A 204 2.05 -9.23 0.23
CA VAL A 204 3.41 -9.48 0.71
C VAL A 204 4.23 -10.13 -0.40
N LEU A 205 5.32 -9.47 -0.81
CA LEU A 205 6.38 -10.09 -1.59
C LEU A 205 7.48 -10.59 -0.67
N TYR A 206 7.88 -11.83 -0.87
CA TYR A 206 8.98 -12.46 -0.15
C TYR A 206 10.19 -12.56 -1.05
N GLY A 207 11.35 -12.21 -0.52
CA GLY A 207 12.63 -12.37 -1.19
C GLY A 207 13.62 -13.19 -0.38
N GLU A 208 14.46 -13.93 -1.08
CA GLU A 208 15.61 -14.62 -0.47
C GLU A 208 16.92 -13.88 -0.78
N PRO A 209 17.89 -13.86 0.15
CA PRO A 209 19.19 -13.25 -0.10
C PRO A 209 19.88 -13.88 -1.33
N VAL A 210 20.39 -13.04 -2.22
CA VAL A 210 21.28 -13.47 -3.30
C VAL A 210 22.70 -13.49 -2.72
N ARG A 211 23.33 -14.67 -2.75
CA ARG A 211 24.75 -14.85 -2.38
C ARG A 211 25.64 -14.63 -3.59
#